data_AF-A0A961E808-F1
#
_entry.id   AF-A0A961E808-F1
#
_cell.length_a   1.000
_cell.length_b   1.000
_cell.length_c   1.000
_cell.angle_alpha   90.00
_cell.angle_beta   90.00
_cell.angle_gamma   90.00
#
_symmetry.space_group_name_H-M   'P 1'
#
loop_
_entity.id
_entity.type
_entity.pdbx_description
1 polymer ?
#
loop_
_entity_poly.entity_id
_entity_poly.type
_entity_poly.pdbx_seq_one_letter_code
_entity_poly.pdbx_strand_id
1 'polypeptide(L)'
;MTERGDGDFHDQDIPSQAELDAEDMAELAKRSSHDRDRAGLYPVRNTNPGPVPVPLAKHAVACFWAAASAGAICLIYGFLNLGTIQDLLYARLLDGVRNDPGNAAPEDKISGMSSTFPPVMLVLIAVFLAVEYLLLVNTAKHNSRGMRNVYLSVVVVNMMCIPIGIDLLFAYQRLSVVIVVIGWAQLVLLAFSALCTLRKEVNDWLPAPNKVRPGSGFGRR
;
A
#
# COMPACT_ATOMS: atom_id res chain seq x y z
N MET A 1 -66.79 39.97 24.96
CA MET A 1 -66.47 40.72 23.73
C MET A 1 -65.22 40.08 23.17
N THR A 2 -65.34 39.62 21.94
CA THR A 2 -64.44 38.68 21.28
C THR A 2 -63.61 39.49 20.29
N GLU A 3 -62.29 39.54 20.42
CA GLU A 3 -61.42 39.95 19.32
C GLU A 3 -60.37 38.87 19.10
N ARG A 4 -60.46 38.33 17.88
CA ARG A 4 -59.62 37.32 17.28
C ARG A 4 -58.57 38.10 16.51
N GLY A 5 -57.36 38.20 17.05
CA GLY A 5 -56.21 38.80 16.39
C GLY A 5 -55.46 37.74 15.59
N ASP A 6 -55.27 38.04 14.32
CA ASP A 6 -54.79 37.19 13.24
C ASP A 6 -53.47 36.45 13.51
N GLY A 7 -53.37 35.27 12.89
CA GLY A 7 -52.19 34.41 12.96
C GLY A 7 -51.01 35.02 12.20
N ASP A 8 -49.93 35.25 12.94
CA ASP A 8 -48.61 35.58 12.41
C ASP A 8 -48.01 34.34 11.74
N PHE A 9 -48.45 34.05 10.52
CA PHE A 9 -47.65 33.25 9.60
C PHE A 9 -46.59 34.20 9.04
N HIS A 10 -45.43 34.25 9.69
CA HIS A 10 -44.25 34.85 9.10
C HIS A 10 -44.04 34.20 7.73
N ASP A 11 -44.21 35.02 6.69
CA ASP A 11 -43.74 34.74 5.34
C ASP A 11 -42.33 34.16 5.47
N GLN A 12 -42.14 32.94 4.96
CA GLN A 12 -40.81 32.41 4.72
C GLN A 12 -40.13 33.43 3.81
N ASP A 13 -39.03 34.04 4.27
CA ASP A 13 -38.14 34.88 3.47
C ASP A 13 -37.69 34.05 2.25
N ILE A 14 -38.44 34.13 1.15
CA ILE A 14 -38.06 33.53 -0.12
C ILE A 14 -37.01 34.48 -0.70
N PRO A 15 -35.76 34.04 -0.88
CA PRO A 15 -34.69 34.88 -1.39
C PRO A 15 -35.10 35.53 -2.70
N SER A 16 -34.83 36.83 -2.82
CA SER A 16 -35.10 37.56 -4.04
C SER A 16 -34.24 37.01 -5.19
N GLN A 17 -34.70 37.20 -6.43
CA GLN A 17 -33.95 36.73 -7.60
C GLN A 17 -32.54 37.33 -7.68
N ALA A 18 -32.34 38.53 -7.12
CA ALA A 18 -31.02 39.17 -7.00
C ALA A 18 -30.11 38.50 -5.95
N GLU A 19 -30.67 37.95 -4.87
CA GLU A 19 -29.92 37.19 -3.87
C GLU A 19 -29.53 35.82 -4.39
N LEU A 20 -30.44 35.14 -5.11
CA LEU A 20 -30.14 33.90 -5.81
C LEU A 20 -29.04 34.08 -6.87
N ASP A 21 -29.09 35.17 -7.65
CA ASP A 21 -28.06 35.47 -8.65
C ASP A 21 -26.72 35.85 -8.01
N ALA A 22 -26.75 36.50 -6.84
CA ALA A 22 -25.54 36.80 -6.05
C ALA A 22 -24.90 35.53 -5.46
N GLU A 23 -25.71 34.58 -4.99
CA GLU A 23 -25.24 33.28 -4.51
C GLU A 23 -24.65 32.42 -5.64
N ASP A 24 -25.31 32.38 -6.81
CA ASP A 24 -24.80 31.67 -8.00
C ASP A 24 -23.50 32.32 -8.50
N MET A 25 -23.42 33.65 -8.54
CA MET A 25 -22.18 34.34 -8.88
C MET A 25 -21.08 34.13 -7.85
N ALA A 26 -21.40 34.03 -6.56
CA ALA A 26 -20.43 33.70 -5.52
C ALA A 26 -19.94 32.24 -5.63
N GLU A 27 -20.80 31.31 -6.06
CA GLU A 27 -20.41 29.93 -6.32
C GLU A 27 -19.56 29.81 -7.59
N LEU A 28 -19.87 30.58 -8.63
CA LEU A 28 -19.07 30.71 -9.84
C LEU A 28 -17.71 31.39 -9.57
N ALA A 29 -17.66 32.38 -8.67
CA ALA A 29 -16.42 33.01 -8.24
C ALA A 29 -15.49 32.01 -7.53
N LYS A 30 -16.03 31.16 -6.65
CA LYS A 30 -15.30 30.03 -6.02
C LYS A 30 -14.80 29.00 -7.05
N ARG A 31 -15.51 28.83 -8.18
CA ARG A 31 -15.13 27.94 -9.29
C ARG A 31 -14.27 28.62 -10.35
N SER A 32 -14.04 29.94 -10.26
CA SER A 32 -13.33 30.70 -11.28
C SER A 32 -11.90 30.17 -11.44
N SER A 33 -11.49 29.99 -12.70
CA SER A 33 -10.19 29.40 -13.06
C SER A 33 -8.99 30.17 -12.47
N HIS A 34 -9.19 31.44 -12.15
CA HIS A 34 -8.16 32.33 -11.60
C HIS A 34 -7.74 31.94 -10.18
N ASP A 35 -8.68 31.48 -9.34
CA ASP A 35 -8.35 30.92 -8.01
C ASP A 35 -7.76 29.51 -8.12
N ARG A 36 -8.12 28.75 -9.15
CA ARG A 36 -7.50 27.46 -9.48
C ARG A 36 -6.03 27.62 -9.89
N ASP A 37 -5.72 28.69 -10.62
CA ASP A 37 -4.35 29.04 -11.04
C ASP A 37 -3.54 29.65 -9.88
N ARG A 38 -4.16 30.45 -8.99
CA ARG A 38 -3.51 30.93 -7.76
C ARG A 38 -3.23 29.83 -6.74
N ALA A 39 -4.14 28.87 -6.57
CA ALA A 39 -3.94 27.69 -5.73
C ALA A 39 -2.78 26.80 -6.21
N GLY A 40 -2.41 26.88 -7.50
CA GLY A 40 -1.20 26.25 -8.05
C GLY A 40 0.09 27.03 -7.78
N LEU A 41 0.03 28.37 -7.68
CA LEU A 41 1.19 29.24 -7.41
C LEU A 41 1.58 29.26 -5.92
N TYR A 42 0.59 29.20 -5.03
CA TYR A 42 0.79 29.11 -3.59
C TYR A 42 -0.02 27.94 -3.06
N PRO A 43 0.50 26.70 -3.11
CA PRO A 43 -0.18 25.58 -2.48
C PRO A 43 -0.34 25.90 -1.00
N VAL A 44 -1.59 26.08 -0.55
CA VAL A 44 -1.90 26.22 0.86
C VAL A 44 -1.32 25.00 1.54
N ARG A 45 -0.30 25.21 2.38
CA ARG A 45 0.29 24.14 3.20
C ARG A 45 -0.84 23.65 4.08
N ASN A 46 -1.45 22.53 3.72
CA ASN A 46 -2.61 21.99 4.41
C ASN A 46 -2.13 21.58 5.82
N THR A 47 -2.25 22.49 6.78
CA THR A 47 -1.58 22.39 8.09
C THR A 47 -2.24 21.36 8.99
N ASN A 48 -3.43 20.90 8.65
CA ASN A 48 -4.04 19.75 9.32
C ASN A 48 -5.04 19.03 8.41
N PRO A 49 -4.69 17.86 7.86
CA PRO A 49 -5.56 17.10 6.94
C PRO A 49 -6.76 16.42 7.61
N GLY A 50 -6.98 16.68 8.90
CA GLY A 50 -7.99 15.98 9.70
C GLY A 50 -7.54 14.58 10.12
N PRO A 51 -8.41 13.83 10.82
CA PRO A 51 -8.07 12.52 11.36
C PRO A 51 -7.74 11.51 10.25
N VAL A 52 -6.81 10.60 10.53
CA VAL A 52 -6.42 9.54 9.59
C VAL A 52 -7.64 8.66 9.27
N PRO A 53 -7.93 8.37 7.99
CA PRO A 53 -9.06 7.53 7.60
C PRO A 53 -9.02 6.14 8.25
N VAL A 54 -10.17 5.65 8.68
CA VAL A 54 -10.32 4.31 9.30
C VAL A 54 -9.73 3.19 8.44
N PRO A 55 -9.87 3.18 7.09
CA PRO A 55 -9.25 2.14 6.27
C PRO A 55 -7.74 2.09 6.35
N LEU A 56 -7.07 3.23 6.54
CA LEU A 56 -5.62 3.29 6.67
C LEU A 56 -5.18 2.96 8.11
N ALA A 57 -5.84 3.57 9.10
CA ALA A 57 -5.43 3.45 10.50
C ALA A 57 -5.77 2.09 11.13
N LYS A 58 -6.89 1.46 10.73
CA LYS A 58 -7.37 0.20 11.33
C LYS A 58 -7.33 -0.96 10.36
N HIS A 59 -7.93 -0.85 9.18
CA HIS A 59 -8.08 -1.99 8.28
C HIS A 59 -6.76 -2.42 7.64
N ALA A 60 -6.00 -1.49 7.07
CA ALA A 60 -4.69 -1.78 6.49
C ALA A 60 -3.72 -2.31 7.56
N VAL A 61 -3.66 -1.66 8.73
CA VAL A 61 -2.80 -2.08 9.83
C VAL A 61 -3.20 -3.46 10.36
N ALA A 62 -4.48 -3.75 10.54
CA ALA A 62 -4.93 -5.08 10.98
C ALA A 62 -4.61 -6.18 9.96
N CYS A 63 -4.85 -5.94 8.67
CA CYS A 63 -4.50 -6.89 7.61
C CYS A 63 -2.98 -7.10 7.54
N PHE A 64 -2.20 -6.02 7.70
CA PHE A 64 -0.75 -6.10 7.76
C PHE A 64 -0.27 -6.92 8.96
N TRP A 65 -0.80 -6.71 10.16
CA TRP A 65 -0.43 -7.51 11.33
C TRP A 65 -0.80 -8.99 11.18
N ALA A 66 -1.96 -9.29 10.57
CA ALA A 66 -2.33 -10.66 10.24
C ALA A 66 -1.31 -11.27 9.27
N ALA A 67 -0.93 -10.56 8.21
CA ALA A 67 0.11 -11.00 7.29
C ALA A 67 1.47 -11.17 7.97
N ALA A 68 1.87 -10.23 8.83
CA ALA A 68 3.13 -10.27 9.57
C ALA A 68 3.18 -11.48 10.51
N SER A 69 2.05 -11.84 11.15
CA SER A 69 1.97 -13.03 11.98
C SER A 69 2.15 -14.32 11.17
N ALA A 70 1.52 -14.42 10.00
CA ALA A 70 1.70 -15.54 9.08
C ALA A 70 3.16 -15.62 8.59
N GLY A 71 3.76 -14.49 8.22
CA GLY A 71 5.17 -14.42 7.82
C GLY A 71 6.14 -14.76 8.95
N ALA A 72 5.84 -14.37 10.19
CA ALA A 72 6.62 -14.75 11.36
C ALA A 72 6.57 -16.26 11.62
N ILE A 73 5.39 -16.90 11.45
CA ILE A 73 5.26 -18.36 11.55
C ILE A 73 6.11 -19.05 10.47
N CYS A 74 6.03 -18.58 9.22
CA CYS A 74 6.88 -19.07 8.11
C CYS A 74 8.37 -18.91 8.42
N LEU A 75 8.77 -17.75 8.95
CA LEU A 75 10.16 -17.47 9.31
C LEU A 75 10.66 -18.41 10.41
N ILE A 76 9.91 -18.54 11.51
CA ILE A 76 10.28 -19.40 12.64
C ILE A 76 10.36 -20.86 12.17
N TYR A 77 9.36 -21.33 11.42
CA TYR A 77 9.36 -22.68 10.88
C TYR A 77 10.55 -22.93 9.94
N GLY A 78 10.89 -21.95 9.09
CA GLY A 78 12.04 -22.01 8.20
C GLY A 78 13.37 -22.09 8.95
N PHE A 79 13.55 -21.31 10.02
CA PHE A 79 14.75 -21.41 10.86
C PHE A 79 14.85 -22.73 11.61
N LEU A 80 13.73 -23.25 12.13
CA LEU A 80 13.71 -24.54 12.83
C LEU A 80 14.07 -25.72 11.91
N ASN A 81 13.70 -25.64 10.63
CA ASN A 81 13.95 -26.68 9.63
C ASN A 81 15.07 -26.32 8.65
N LEU A 82 15.94 -25.37 8.99
CA LEU A 82 16.90 -24.78 8.06
C LEU A 82 17.83 -25.84 7.44
N GLY A 83 18.35 -26.77 8.25
CA GLY A 83 19.21 -27.85 7.76
C GLY A 83 18.49 -28.76 6.77
N THR A 84 17.23 -29.12 7.05
CA THR A 84 16.43 -29.93 6.14
C THR A 84 16.12 -29.20 4.83
N ILE A 85 15.86 -27.89 4.89
CA ILE A 85 15.63 -27.07 3.68
C ILE A 85 16.91 -26.96 2.85
N GLN A 86 18.07 -26.77 3.48
CA GLN A 86 19.36 -26.71 2.80
C GLN A 86 19.67 -28.02 2.07
N ASP A 87 19.47 -29.17 2.72
CA ASP A 87 19.69 -30.50 2.12
C ASP A 87 18.75 -30.75 0.94
N LEU A 88 17.47 -30.38 1.07
CA LEU A 88 16.47 -30.54 0.01
C LEU A 88 16.73 -29.60 -1.17
N LEU A 89 17.13 -28.36 -0.90
CA LEU A 89 17.51 -27.40 -1.92
C LEU A 89 18.78 -27.83 -2.65
N TYR A 90 19.77 -28.36 -1.93
CA TYR A 90 20.98 -28.94 -2.52
C TYR A 90 20.63 -30.08 -3.49
N ALA A 91 19.78 -31.02 -3.06
CA ALA A 91 19.33 -32.12 -3.91
C ALA A 91 18.59 -31.61 -5.16
N ARG A 92 17.72 -30.60 -5.02
CA ARG A 92 16.98 -30.00 -6.14
C ARG A 92 17.90 -29.25 -7.12
N LEU A 93 18.89 -28.52 -6.63
CA LEU A 93 19.86 -27.82 -7.47
C LEU A 93 20.75 -28.81 -8.24
N LEU A 94 21.17 -29.90 -7.59
CA LEU A 94 21.99 -30.94 -8.21
C LEU A 94 21.22 -31.69 -9.30
N ASP A 95 19.93 -31.95 -9.09
CA ASP A 95 19.05 -32.50 -10.13
C ASP A 95 18.85 -31.52 -11.29
N GLY A 96 18.75 -30.22 -11.01
CA GLY A 96 18.71 -29.17 -12.03
C GLY A 96 19.94 -29.13 -12.94
N VAL A 97 21.13 -29.32 -12.38
CA VAL A 97 22.40 -29.35 -13.15
C VAL A 97 22.48 -30.57 -14.05
N ARG A 98 21.99 -31.72 -13.57
CA ARG A 98 21.93 -32.96 -14.36
C ARG A 98 20.98 -32.86 -15.55
N ASN A 99 19.88 -32.13 -15.39
CA ASN A 99 18.84 -32.02 -16.40
C ASN A 99 19.07 -30.86 -17.40
N ASP A 100 19.73 -29.77 -16.98
CA ASP A 100 20.03 -28.62 -17.85
C ASP A 100 21.37 -27.94 -17.49
N PRO A 101 22.51 -28.51 -17.93
CA PRO A 101 23.84 -28.03 -17.56
C PRO A 101 24.21 -26.67 -18.19
N GLY A 102 23.44 -26.17 -19.17
CA GLY A 102 23.70 -24.88 -19.82
C GLY A 102 23.13 -23.67 -19.05
N ASN A 103 22.13 -23.90 -18.20
CA ASN A 103 21.44 -22.86 -17.43
C ASN A 103 21.73 -22.94 -15.92
N ALA A 104 22.42 -23.99 -15.46
CA ALA A 104 22.71 -24.24 -14.06
C ALA A 104 24.07 -23.71 -13.60
N ALA A 105 24.18 -23.41 -12.30
CA ALA A 105 25.46 -23.02 -11.70
C ALA A 105 26.44 -24.22 -11.70
N PRO A 106 27.76 -23.98 -11.86
CA PRO A 106 28.79 -25.01 -11.77
C PRO A 106 28.67 -25.81 -10.47
N GLU A 107 28.90 -27.14 -10.53
CA GLU A 107 28.68 -28.05 -9.40
C GLU A 107 29.43 -27.63 -8.11
N ASP A 108 30.62 -27.05 -8.29
CA ASP A 108 31.50 -26.47 -7.29
C ASP A 108 30.91 -25.25 -6.55
N LYS A 109 29.87 -24.61 -7.09
CA LYS A 109 29.15 -23.48 -6.47
C LYS A 109 27.84 -23.88 -5.79
N ILE A 110 27.33 -25.09 -6.04
CA ILE A 110 26.01 -25.53 -5.53
C ILE A 110 26.00 -25.62 -4.01
N SER A 111 27.06 -26.17 -3.41
CA SER A 111 27.16 -26.30 -1.95
C SER A 111 27.03 -24.94 -1.26
N GLY A 112 27.78 -23.93 -1.72
CA GLY A 112 27.72 -22.57 -1.16
C GLY A 112 26.40 -21.85 -1.43
N MET A 113 25.75 -22.10 -2.57
CA MET A 113 24.42 -21.55 -2.87
C MET A 113 23.36 -22.16 -1.95
N SER A 114 23.32 -23.48 -1.84
CA SER A 114 22.33 -24.20 -1.03
C SER A 114 22.39 -23.87 0.46
N SER A 115 23.59 -23.59 1.00
CA SER A 115 23.75 -23.20 2.40
C SER A 115 23.39 -21.74 2.66
N THR A 116 23.60 -20.86 1.69
CA THR A 116 23.47 -19.39 1.87
C THR A 116 22.08 -18.87 1.50
N PHE A 117 21.44 -19.43 0.46
CA PHE A 117 20.14 -18.94 -0.01
C PHE A 117 19.02 -19.04 1.04
N PRO A 118 18.80 -20.20 1.71
CA PRO A 118 17.73 -20.33 2.69
C PRO A 118 17.79 -19.32 3.84
N PRO A 119 18.93 -19.12 4.55
CA PRO A 119 18.97 -18.14 5.64
C PRO A 119 18.82 -16.70 5.14
N VAL A 120 19.38 -16.35 3.98
CA VAL A 120 19.22 -15.01 3.40
C VAL A 120 17.76 -14.73 3.06
N MET A 121 17.04 -15.66 2.46
CA MET A 121 15.63 -15.49 2.17
C MET A 121 14.79 -15.32 3.44
N LEU A 122 15.06 -16.08 4.50
CA LEU A 122 14.38 -15.93 5.78
C LEU A 122 14.63 -14.55 6.41
N VAL A 123 15.86 -14.04 6.34
CA VAL A 123 16.18 -12.68 6.80
C VAL A 123 15.45 -11.64 5.96
N LEU A 124 15.40 -11.81 4.64
CA LEU A 124 14.69 -10.89 3.74
C LEU A 124 13.20 -10.81 4.06
N ILE A 125 12.54 -11.90 4.45
CA ILE A 125 11.14 -11.87 4.91
C ILE A 125 10.96 -10.88 6.07
N ALA A 126 11.83 -10.95 7.09
CA ALA A 126 11.78 -10.03 8.22
C ALA A 126 12.06 -8.58 7.81
N VAL A 127 13.03 -8.37 6.92
CA VAL A 127 13.39 -7.03 6.41
C VAL A 127 12.24 -6.41 5.63
N PHE A 128 11.60 -7.17 4.72
CA PHE A 128 10.45 -6.68 3.96
C PHE A 128 9.30 -6.29 4.88
N LEU A 129 8.93 -7.15 5.84
CA LEU A 129 7.88 -6.83 6.80
C LEU A 129 8.20 -5.58 7.63
N ALA A 130 9.45 -5.43 8.10
CA ALA A 130 9.85 -4.26 8.88
C ALA A 130 9.77 -2.97 8.04
N VAL A 131 10.27 -3.00 6.80
CA VAL A 131 10.23 -1.84 5.89
C VAL A 131 8.80 -1.47 5.52
N GLU A 132 7.96 -2.46 5.21
CA GLU A 132 6.53 -2.25 4.90
C GLU A 132 5.79 -1.61 6.07
N TYR A 133 6.01 -2.09 7.29
CA TYR A 133 5.42 -1.50 8.49
C TYR A 133 5.82 -0.04 8.67
N LEU A 134 7.13 0.24 8.55
CA LEU A 134 7.64 1.61 8.68
C LEU A 134 7.02 2.52 7.62
N LEU A 135 6.91 2.07 6.37
CA LEU A 135 6.30 2.86 5.29
C LEU A 135 4.80 3.09 5.53
N LEU A 136 4.08 2.09 6.04
CA LEU A 136 2.66 2.21 6.37
C LEU A 136 2.42 3.25 7.47
N VAL A 137 3.19 3.18 8.57
CA VAL A 137 3.11 4.13 9.68
C VAL A 137 3.53 5.54 9.24
N ASN A 138 4.60 5.66 8.46
CA ASN A 138 5.04 6.95 7.94
C ASN A 138 4.04 7.58 6.97
N THR A 139 3.31 6.77 6.21
CA THR A 139 2.21 7.26 5.35
C THR A 139 1.13 7.93 6.18
N ALA A 140 0.71 7.31 7.29
CA ALA A 140 -0.29 7.87 8.20
C ALA A 140 0.24 9.11 8.97
N LYS A 141 1.50 9.08 9.40
CA LYS A 141 2.10 10.15 10.22
C LYS A 141 2.42 11.42 9.41
N HIS A 142 2.94 11.27 8.20
CA HIS A 142 3.42 12.41 7.39
C HIS A 142 2.44 12.86 6.31
N ASN A 143 1.26 12.23 6.22
CA ASN A 143 0.27 12.46 5.17
C ASN A 143 0.92 12.61 3.77
N SER A 144 1.71 11.60 3.37
CA SER A 144 2.51 11.66 2.14
C SER A 144 2.09 10.60 1.14
N ARG A 145 1.63 11.05 -0.03
CA ARG A 145 1.27 10.18 -1.16
C ARG A 145 2.49 9.45 -1.73
N GLY A 146 3.67 10.07 -1.65
CA GLY A 146 4.93 9.45 -2.06
C GLY A 146 5.25 8.23 -1.21
N MET A 147 5.15 8.34 0.12
CA MET A 147 5.38 7.23 1.04
C MET A 147 4.40 6.07 0.81
N ARG A 148 3.12 6.38 0.55
CA ARG A 148 2.14 5.36 0.17
C ARG A 148 2.52 4.65 -1.13
N ASN A 149 2.94 5.39 -2.15
CA ASN A 149 3.32 4.78 -3.43
C ASN A 149 4.58 3.90 -3.27
N VAL A 150 5.55 4.32 -2.45
CA VAL A 150 6.71 3.49 -2.12
C VAL A 150 6.28 2.23 -1.35
N TYR A 151 5.35 2.36 -0.39
CA TYR A 151 4.75 1.21 0.30
C TYR A 151 4.13 0.22 -0.69
N LEU A 152 3.30 0.69 -1.61
CA LEU A 152 2.67 -0.16 -2.62
C LEU A 152 3.70 -0.86 -3.52
N SER A 153 4.74 -0.15 -3.95
CA SER A 153 5.82 -0.75 -4.73
C SER A 153 6.54 -1.86 -3.95
N VAL A 154 6.86 -1.62 -2.68
CA VAL A 154 7.51 -2.63 -1.81
C VAL A 154 6.61 -3.84 -1.60
N VAL A 155 5.31 -3.63 -1.34
CA VAL A 155 4.34 -4.73 -1.19
C VAL A 155 4.24 -5.54 -2.47
N VAL A 156 4.22 -4.92 -3.64
CA VAL A 156 4.21 -5.64 -4.93
C VAL A 156 5.47 -6.48 -5.11
N VAL A 157 6.64 -5.93 -4.79
CA VAL A 157 7.90 -6.69 -4.82
C VAL A 157 7.84 -7.88 -3.86
N ASN A 158 7.36 -7.66 -2.62
CA ASN A 158 7.22 -8.73 -1.63
C ASN A 158 6.23 -9.80 -2.10
N MET A 159 5.11 -9.41 -2.70
CA MET A 159 4.14 -10.34 -3.31
C MET A 159 4.75 -11.18 -4.43
N MET A 160 5.73 -10.66 -5.19
CA MET A 160 6.48 -11.46 -6.18
C MET A 160 7.48 -12.40 -5.52
N CYS A 161 8.07 -12.01 -4.39
CA CYS A 161 9.03 -12.82 -3.64
C CYS A 161 8.38 -13.98 -2.87
N ILE A 162 7.13 -13.84 -2.40
CA ILE A 162 6.46 -14.87 -1.60
C ILE A 162 6.30 -16.20 -2.33
N PRO A 163 5.79 -16.27 -3.58
CA PRO A 163 5.69 -17.54 -4.32
C PRO A 163 7.05 -18.21 -4.52
N ILE A 164 8.10 -17.40 -4.78
CA ILE A 164 9.47 -17.87 -4.93
C ILE A 164 9.96 -18.49 -3.61
N GLY A 165 9.72 -17.82 -2.47
CA GLY A 165 10.05 -18.36 -1.15
C GLY A 165 9.28 -19.63 -0.82
N ILE A 166 7.99 -19.70 -1.16
CA ILE A 166 7.17 -20.90 -0.97
C ILE A 166 7.72 -22.08 -1.78
N ASP A 167 8.03 -21.90 -3.06
CA ASP A 167 8.56 -22.97 -3.92
C ASP A 167 9.96 -23.42 -3.49
N LEU A 168 10.85 -22.48 -3.19
CA LEU A 168 12.24 -22.80 -2.85
C LEU A 168 12.42 -23.36 -1.45
N LEU A 169 11.63 -22.91 -0.47
CA LEU A 169 11.82 -23.26 0.94
C LEU A 169 10.84 -24.30 1.45
N PHE A 170 9.60 -24.32 0.93
CA PHE A 170 8.50 -25.04 1.58
C PHE A 170 7.79 -26.07 0.69
N ALA A 171 7.93 -26.00 -0.64
CA ALA A 171 7.29 -26.93 -1.58
C ALA A 171 8.00 -28.29 -1.67
N TYR A 172 8.34 -28.88 -0.52
CA TYR A 172 8.93 -30.22 -0.44
C TYR A 172 7.98 -31.18 0.28
N GLN A 173 7.87 -32.41 -0.22
CA GLN A 173 7.00 -33.45 0.37
C GLN A 173 7.33 -33.80 1.83
N ARG A 174 8.57 -33.52 2.27
CA ARG A 174 9.00 -33.72 3.66
C ARG A 174 8.54 -32.63 4.63
N LEU A 175 8.09 -31.48 4.12
CA LEU A 175 7.63 -30.36 4.94
C LEU A 175 6.11 -30.35 5.03
N SER A 176 5.59 -29.72 6.08
CA SER A 176 4.15 -29.66 6.32
C SER A 176 3.45 -28.79 5.27
N VAL A 177 2.44 -29.33 4.59
CA VAL A 177 1.58 -28.59 3.64
C VAL A 177 0.94 -27.36 4.28
N VAL A 178 0.73 -27.38 5.60
CA VAL A 178 0.16 -26.26 6.34
C VAL A 178 1.00 -24.98 6.20
N ILE A 179 2.34 -25.08 6.14
CA ILE A 179 3.19 -23.90 6.02
C ILE A 179 3.05 -23.23 4.64
N VAL A 180 2.83 -24.02 3.60
CA VAL A 180 2.56 -23.53 2.24
C VAL A 180 1.24 -22.76 2.22
N VAL A 181 0.20 -23.29 2.86
CA VAL A 181 -1.10 -22.61 2.99
C VAL A 181 -0.96 -21.29 3.77
N ILE A 182 -0.18 -21.27 4.84
CA ILE A 182 0.10 -20.04 5.62
C ILE A 182 0.85 -19.01 4.76
N GLY A 183 1.82 -19.43 3.94
CA GLY A 183 2.51 -18.55 3.01
C GLY A 183 1.58 -17.92 1.97
N TRP A 184 0.64 -18.70 1.41
CA TRP A 184 -0.38 -18.16 0.51
C TRP A 184 -1.37 -17.22 1.24
N ALA A 185 -1.74 -17.55 2.48
CA ALA A 185 -2.56 -16.68 3.30
C ALA A 185 -1.88 -15.32 3.58
N GLN A 186 -0.57 -15.32 3.86
CA GLN A 186 0.23 -14.11 3.99
C GLN A 186 0.15 -13.23 2.74
N LEU A 187 0.30 -13.82 1.55
CA LEU A 187 0.19 -13.10 0.28
C LEU A 187 -1.16 -12.41 0.12
N VAL A 188 -2.25 -13.14 0.40
CA VAL A 188 -3.61 -12.62 0.30
C VAL A 188 -3.84 -11.47 1.30
N LEU A 189 -3.37 -11.63 2.54
CA LEU A 189 -3.49 -10.61 3.58
C LEU A 189 -2.70 -9.34 3.25
N LEU A 190 -1.51 -9.46 2.66
CA LEU A 190 -0.74 -8.31 2.16
C LEU A 190 -1.46 -7.59 1.02
N ALA A 191 -2.06 -8.34 0.09
CA ALA A 191 -2.87 -7.77 -0.97
C ALA A 191 -4.06 -6.96 -0.42
N PHE A 192 -4.76 -7.51 0.58
CA PHE A 192 -5.84 -6.79 1.25
C PHE A 192 -5.36 -5.54 1.98
N SER A 193 -4.20 -5.60 2.64
CA SER A 193 -3.57 -4.41 3.25
C SER A 193 -3.32 -3.32 2.20
N ALA A 194 -2.72 -3.67 1.06
CA ALA A 194 -2.49 -2.73 -0.04
C ALA A 194 -3.80 -2.14 -0.60
N LEU A 195 -4.82 -2.97 -0.84
CA LEU A 195 -6.13 -2.51 -1.30
C LEU A 195 -6.79 -1.53 -0.31
N CYS A 196 -6.62 -1.73 1.00
CA CYS A 196 -7.13 -0.80 2.01
C CYS A 196 -6.47 0.60 1.88
N THR A 197 -5.19 0.67 1.52
CA THR A 197 -4.50 1.95 1.28
C THR A 197 -4.91 2.65 -0.03
N LEU A 198 -5.54 1.92 -0.95
CA LEU A 198 -6.01 2.43 -2.25
C LEU A 198 -7.46 2.90 -2.26
N ARG A 199 -8.19 2.73 -1.14
CA ARG A 199 -9.59 3.15 -1.06
C ARG A 199 -9.74 4.65 -1.32
N LYS A 200 -10.90 5.03 -1.88
CA LYS A 200 -11.25 6.40 -2.23
C LYS A 200 -11.05 7.37 -1.05
N GLU A 201 -11.50 6.98 0.14
CA GLU A 201 -11.31 7.75 1.39
C GLU A 201 -9.85 8.10 1.69
N VAL A 202 -8.92 7.18 1.42
CA VAL A 202 -7.48 7.41 1.64
C VAL A 202 -6.90 8.26 0.50
N ASN A 203 -7.36 8.06 -0.73
CA ASN A 203 -6.96 8.87 -1.89
C ASN A 203 -7.36 10.34 -1.75
N ASP A 204 -8.55 10.60 -1.20
CA ASP A 204 -9.10 11.95 -1.02
C ASP A 204 -8.44 12.67 0.17
N TRP A 205 -7.98 11.92 1.18
CA TRP A 205 -7.24 12.46 2.33
C TRP A 205 -5.78 12.81 2.02
N LEU A 206 -5.15 12.06 1.11
CA LEU A 206 -3.77 12.29 0.70
C LEU A 206 -3.63 13.56 -0.17
N PRO A 207 -2.46 14.23 -0.16
CA PRO A 207 -2.23 15.40 -0.98
C PRO A 207 -2.51 15.13 -2.45
N ALA A 208 -3.03 16.16 -3.14
CA ALA A 208 -3.23 16.10 -4.58
C ALA A 208 -1.92 15.68 -5.27
N PRO A 209 -1.99 14.88 -6.35
CA PRO A 209 -0.79 14.52 -7.10
C PRO A 209 -0.09 15.81 -7.53
N ASN A 210 1.24 15.87 -7.37
CA ASN A 210 2.04 16.93 -7.97
C ASN A 210 1.84 16.83 -9.48
N LYS A 211 0.92 17.63 -10.02
CA LYS A 211 0.78 17.82 -11.45
C LYS A 211 2.01 18.59 -11.86
N VAL A 212 3.02 17.89 -12.38
CA VAL A 212 4.06 18.54 -13.18
C VAL A 212 3.33 19.11 -14.39
N ARG A 213 2.99 20.40 -14.36
CA ARG A 213 2.52 21.09 -15.55
C ARG A 213 3.68 20.99 -16.56
N PRO A 214 3.48 20.41 -17.76
CA PRO A 214 4.49 20.49 -18.79
C PRO A 214 4.78 21.97 -19.02
N GLY A 215 6.03 22.37 -18.77
CA GLY A 215 6.43 23.76 -18.92
C GLY A 215 6.09 24.22 -20.33
N SER A 216 5.23 25.22 -20.45
CA SER A 216 5.12 26.04 -21.66
C SER A 216 6.42 26.82 -21.81
N GLY A 217 7.48 26.12 -22.22
CA GLY A 217 8.84 26.63 -22.36
C GLY A 217 9.44 26.25 -23.72
N PHE A 218 8.62 25.93 -24.71
CA PHE A 218 9.06 25.69 -26.08
C PHE A 218 8.09 26.39 -27.04
N GLY A 219 8.32 27.68 -27.28
CA GLY A 219 7.51 28.45 -28.23
C GLY A 219 7.64 29.96 -28.05
N ARG A 220 8.66 30.53 -28.70
CA ARG A 220 8.90 31.94 -29.09
C ARG A 220 10.26 32.47 -28.61
N ARG A 221 11.28 32.18 -29.42
CA ARG A 221 12.23 33.19 -29.89
C ARG A 221 12.39 33.03 -31.38
#